data_AF-A0A2V5W9A4-F1
#
_entry.id   AF-A0A2V5W9A4-F1
#
_cell.length_a   1.000
_cell.length_b   1.000
_cell.length_c   1.000
_cell.angle_alpha   90.00
_cell.angle_beta   90.00
_cell.angle_gamma   90.00
#
_symmetry.space_group_name_H-M   'P 1'
#
loop_
_entity.id
_entity.type
_entity.pdbx_description
1 polymer ?
#
loop_
_entity_poly.entity_id
_entity_poly.type
_entity_poly.pdbx_seq_one_letter_code
_entity_poly.pdbx_strand_id
1 'polypeptide(L)'
;QENAGDIVGARATAQQMLRPLEPLSQKDPDNPNFAQVLSLIHAVLGQKDAAIKEAERAITLLPSGKDAVDGPRVEENLAFVEVLVGDKNGAIPRLQHLLQIPYNN
;
A
#
# COMPACT_ATOMS: atom_id res chain seq x y z
N GLN A 1 17.90 -5.48 18.87
CA GLN A 1 17.76 -4.01 18.96
C GLN A 1 17.97 -3.31 17.60
N GLU A 2 17.83 -4.01 16.47
CA GLU A 2 18.04 -3.41 15.12
C GLU A 2 16.79 -2.73 14.53
N ASN A 3 15.60 -3.02 15.05
CA ASN A 3 14.33 -2.59 14.43
C ASN A 3 14.02 -1.08 14.57
N ALA A 4 14.59 -0.39 15.56
CA ALA A 4 14.30 1.02 15.79
C ALA A 4 15.10 1.96 14.88
N GLY A 5 16.31 1.55 14.45
CA GLY A 5 17.16 2.35 13.58
C GLY A 5 16.66 2.37 12.13
N ASP A 6 16.19 1.23 11.65
CA ASP A 6 15.71 1.06 10.27
C ASP A 6 14.38 1.81 10.04
N ILE A 7 13.50 1.81 11.03
CA ILE A 7 12.21 2.52 10.97
C ILE A 7 12.38 4.04 11.02
N VAL A 8 13.35 4.56 11.77
CA VAL A 8 13.64 6.01 11.82
C VAL A 8 14.21 6.49 10.48
N GLY A 9 15.14 5.73 9.88
CA GLY A 9 15.67 6.00 8.54
C GLY A 9 14.58 5.94 7.47
N ALA A 10 13.74 4.89 7.50
CA ALA A 10 12.62 4.72 6.57
C ALA A 10 11.61 5.87 6.68
N ARG A 11 11.31 6.35 7.89
CA ARG A 11 10.41 7.49 8.10
C ARG A 11 10.96 8.79 7.55
N ALA A 12 12.23 9.09 7.78
CA ALA A 12 12.85 10.30 7.24
C ALA A 12 12.79 10.31 5.70
N THR A 13 13.13 9.18 5.08
CA THR A 13 13.04 9.00 3.62
C THR A 13 11.60 9.13 3.12
N ALA A 14 10.64 8.50 3.80
CA ALA A 14 9.22 8.59 3.47
C ALA A 14 8.69 10.03 3.51
N GLN A 15 9.08 10.83 4.52
CA GLN A 15 8.72 12.25 4.59
C GLN A 15 9.30 13.06 3.43
N GLN A 16 10.54 12.76 3.01
CA GLN A 16 11.17 13.43 1.86
C GLN A 16 10.51 13.05 0.54
N MET A 17 10.10 11.79 0.39
CA MET A 17 9.44 11.29 -0.82
C MET A 17 7.99 11.80 -0.97
N LEU A 18 7.29 12.09 0.13
CA LEU A 18 5.89 12.53 0.07
C LEU A 18 5.74 13.87 -0.68
N ARG A 19 6.61 14.85 -0.39
CA ARG A 19 6.54 16.20 -0.99
C ARG A 19 6.57 16.24 -2.52
N PRO A 20 7.49 15.54 -3.22
CA PRO A 20 7.46 15.48 -4.68
C PRO A 20 6.37 14.55 -5.22
N LEU A 21 5.94 13.54 -4.47
CA LEU A 21 4.99 12.53 -4.95
C LEU A 21 3.54 13.04 -4.96
N GLU A 22 3.12 13.79 -3.94
CA GLU A 22 1.78 14.37 -3.86
C GLU A 22 1.39 15.18 -5.13
N PRO A 23 2.17 16.17 -5.59
CA PRO A 23 1.82 16.93 -6.80
C PRO A 23 1.92 16.11 -8.08
N LEU A 24 2.75 15.05 -8.12
CA LEU A 24 2.79 14.12 -9.26
C LEU A 24 1.52 13.28 -9.33
N SER A 25 1.05 12.78 -8.18
CA SER A 25 -0.22 12.02 -8.12
C SER A 25 -1.42 12.87 -8.53
N GLN A 26 -1.39 14.18 -8.26
CA GLN A 26 -2.47 15.08 -8.67
C GLN A 26 -2.52 15.32 -10.18
N LYS A 27 -1.39 15.15 -10.90
CA LYS A 27 -1.34 15.27 -12.37
C LYS A 27 -1.89 14.02 -13.06
N ASP A 28 -1.87 12.89 -12.39
CA ASP A 28 -2.34 11.61 -12.89
C ASP A 28 -3.08 10.86 -11.78
N PRO A 29 -4.27 11.36 -11.38
CA PRO A 29 -4.98 10.81 -10.24
C PRO A 29 -5.35 9.35 -10.49
N ASP A 30 -5.74 8.97 -11.70
CA ASP A 30 -6.29 7.64 -11.97
C ASP A 30 -5.22 6.54 -12.11
N ASN A 31 -3.96 6.86 -11.82
CA ASN A 31 -2.88 5.89 -11.86
C ASN A 31 -2.75 5.12 -10.53
N PRO A 32 -3.00 3.79 -10.55
CA PRO A 32 -3.00 2.97 -9.34
C PRO A 32 -1.63 2.90 -8.66
N ASN A 33 -0.52 3.10 -9.40
CA ASN A 33 0.82 3.05 -8.83
C ASN A 33 1.08 4.23 -7.87
N PHE A 34 0.57 5.43 -8.18
CA PHE A 34 0.68 6.56 -7.25
C PHE A 34 -0.07 6.28 -5.94
N ALA A 35 -1.28 5.72 -6.04
CA ALA A 35 -2.06 5.32 -4.87
C ALA A 35 -1.35 4.26 -4.02
N GLN A 36 -0.74 3.24 -4.66
CA GLN A 36 0.05 2.23 -3.93
C GLN A 36 1.26 2.84 -3.21
N VAL A 37 2.07 3.64 -3.89
CA VAL A 37 3.27 4.23 -3.28
C VAL A 37 2.90 5.17 -2.13
N LEU A 38 1.84 5.99 -2.29
CA LEU A 38 1.33 6.84 -1.22
C LEU A 38 0.85 6.02 -0.02
N SER A 39 0.16 4.90 -0.25
CA SER A 39 -0.29 4.03 0.83
C SER A 39 0.86 3.49 1.69
N LEU A 40 1.96 3.07 1.06
CA LEU A 40 3.16 2.57 1.73
C LEU A 40 3.89 3.67 2.50
N ILE A 41 4.04 4.85 1.88
CA ILE A 41 4.66 6.02 2.53
C ILE A 41 3.88 6.37 3.80
N HIS A 42 2.56 6.50 3.70
CA HIS A 42 1.71 6.78 4.87
C HIS A 42 1.81 5.66 5.93
N ALA A 43 1.89 4.40 5.52
CA ALA A 43 2.04 3.27 6.45
C ALA A 43 3.36 3.34 7.24
N VAL A 44 4.48 3.59 6.57
CA VAL A 44 5.82 3.75 7.21
C VAL A 44 5.83 4.93 8.18
N LEU A 45 5.12 6.02 7.84
CA LEU A 45 4.94 7.19 8.70
C LEU A 45 3.99 6.95 9.88
N GLY A 46 3.32 5.79 9.95
CA GLY A 46 2.33 5.48 10.98
C GLY A 46 0.99 6.17 10.78
N GLN A 47 0.74 6.73 9.60
CA GLN A 47 -0.49 7.45 9.25
C GLN A 47 -1.55 6.45 8.76
N LYS A 48 -2.08 5.65 9.68
CA LYS A 48 -2.97 4.52 9.40
C LYS A 48 -4.11 4.84 8.42
N ASP A 49 -4.92 5.85 8.72
CA ASP A 49 -6.13 6.14 7.94
C ASP A 49 -5.80 6.58 6.51
N ALA A 50 -4.75 7.39 6.35
CA ALA A 50 -4.27 7.81 5.03
C ALA A 50 -3.72 6.62 4.23
N ALA A 51 -2.97 5.74 4.89
CA ALA A 51 -2.42 4.55 4.27
C ALA A 51 -3.51 3.62 3.72
N ILE A 52 -4.51 3.30 4.56
CA ILE A 52 -5.62 2.43 4.16
C ILE A 52 -6.43 3.07 3.03
N LYS A 53 -6.75 4.36 3.13
CA LYS A 53 -7.51 5.09 2.10
C LYS A 53 -6.83 5.03 0.73
N GLU A 54 -5.52 5.24 0.67
CA GLU A 54 -4.78 5.19 -0.60
C GLU A 54 -4.66 3.75 -1.14
N ALA A 55 -4.54 2.75 -0.27
CA ALA A 55 -4.54 1.36 -0.69
C ALA A 55 -5.91 0.91 -1.25
N GLU A 56 -7.02 1.31 -0.62
CA GLU A 56 -8.38 1.07 -1.15
C GLU A 56 -8.61 1.79 -2.49
N ARG A 57 -8.05 3.00 -2.63
CA ARG A 57 -8.06 3.74 -3.89
C ARG A 57 -7.33 2.98 -5.00
N ALA A 58 -6.17 2.38 -4.71
CA ALA A 58 -5.46 1.55 -5.68
C ALA A 58 -6.30 0.36 -6.18
N ILE A 59 -7.02 -0.30 -5.27
CA ILE A 59 -7.96 -1.40 -5.61
C ILE A 59 -9.11 -0.90 -6.49
N THR A 60 -9.65 0.27 -6.18
CA THR A 60 -10.74 0.87 -6.97
C THR A 60 -10.30 1.19 -8.41
N LEU A 61 -9.05 1.64 -8.57
CA LEU A 61 -8.47 1.98 -9.87
C LEU A 61 -8.09 0.74 -10.69
N LEU A 62 -7.60 -0.33 -10.04
CA LEU A 62 -7.20 -1.58 -10.68
C LEU A 62 -7.87 -2.79 -10.01
N PRO A 63 -9.19 -2.97 -10.18
CA PRO A 63 -9.88 -4.09 -9.57
C PRO A 63 -9.44 -5.41 -10.22
N SER A 64 -9.26 -6.45 -9.39
CA SER A 64 -8.87 -7.79 -9.82
C SER A 64 -9.80 -8.45 -10.84
N GLY A 65 -11.07 -8.04 -10.87
CA GLY A 65 -12.01 -8.47 -11.92
C GLY A 65 -11.75 -7.87 -13.31
N LYS A 66 -10.95 -6.81 -13.43
CA LYS A 66 -10.58 -6.18 -14.72
C LYS A 66 -9.20 -6.59 -15.20
N ASP A 67 -8.28 -6.83 -14.28
CA ASP A 67 -6.93 -7.31 -14.57
C ASP A 67 -6.58 -8.46 -13.63
N ALA A 68 -6.73 -9.69 -14.12
CA ALA A 68 -6.46 -10.88 -13.33
C ALA A 68 -4.96 -11.14 -13.08
N VAL A 69 -4.08 -10.40 -13.77
CA VAL A 69 -2.62 -10.52 -13.64
C VAL A 69 -2.11 -9.51 -12.61
N ASP A 70 -2.46 -8.23 -12.78
CA ASP A 70 -1.97 -7.15 -11.91
C ASP A 70 -2.93 -6.81 -10.76
N GLY A 71 -4.17 -7.28 -10.80
CA GLY A 71 -5.17 -7.04 -9.77
C GLY A 71 -4.87 -7.63 -8.39
N PRO A 72 -4.36 -8.88 -8.27
CA PRO A 72 -3.91 -9.42 -6.98
C PRO A 72 -2.83 -8.56 -6.32
N ARG A 73 -2.01 -7.85 -7.11
CA ARG A 73 -0.93 -6.98 -6.63
C ARG A 73 -1.42 -5.78 -5.81
N VAL A 74 -2.59 -5.20 -6.14
CA VAL A 74 -3.16 -4.09 -5.35
C VAL A 74 -3.82 -4.57 -4.06
N GLU A 75 -4.32 -5.81 -4.05
CA GLU A 75 -4.85 -6.45 -2.84
C GLU A 75 -3.73 -6.86 -1.88
N GLU A 76 -2.61 -7.39 -2.40
CA GLU A 76 -1.38 -7.61 -1.63
C GLU A 76 -0.86 -6.32 -1.00
N ASN A 77 -0.85 -5.23 -1.76
CA ASN A 77 -0.41 -3.93 -1.25
C ASN A 77 -1.24 -3.49 -0.03
N LEU A 78 -2.57 -3.65 -0.08
CA LEU A 78 -3.42 -3.34 1.07
C LEU A 78 -3.13 -4.27 2.25
N ALA A 79 -2.90 -5.56 2.02
CA ALA A 79 -2.52 -6.49 3.09
C ALA A 79 -1.21 -6.06 3.78
N PHE A 80 -0.23 -5.63 2.99
CA PHE A 80 1.05 -5.16 3.50
C PHE A 80 0.91 -3.85 4.29
N VAL A 81 0.11 -2.91 3.79
CA VAL A 81 -0.23 -1.68 4.52
C VAL A 81 -0.88 -1.99 5.86
N GLU A 82 -1.88 -2.88 5.87
CA GLU A 82 -2.57 -3.32 7.10
C GLU A 82 -1.58 -3.93 8.10
N VAL A 83 -0.60 -4.71 7.65
CA VAL A 83 0.49 -5.23 8.51
C VAL A 83 1.36 -4.12 9.08
N LEU A 84 1.82 -3.18 8.24
CA LEU A 84 2.72 -2.09 8.64
C LEU A 84 2.09 -1.17 9.68
N VAL A 85 0.79 -0.90 9.57
CA VAL A 85 0.04 -0.06 10.52
C VAL A 85 -0.51 -0.83 11.72
N GLY A 86 -0.25 -2.14 11.80
CA GLY A 86 -0.69 -3.00 12.89
C GLY A 86 -2.18 -3.36 12.87
N ASP A 87 -2.87 -3.20 11.74
CA ASP A 87 -4.27 -3.59 11.57
C ASP A 87 -4.42 -5.09 11.29
N LYS A 88 -4.34 -5.87 12.37
CA LYS A 88 -4.51 -7.33 12.31
C LYS A 88 -5.88 -7.77 11.80
N ASN A 89 -6.92 -6.97 12.05
CA ASN A 89 -8.29 -7.31 11.68
C ASN A 89 -8.51 -7.21 10.17
N GLY A 90 -7.83 -6.27 9.50
CA GLY A 90 -7.77 -6.20 8.04
C GLY A 90 -6.80 -7.23 7.45
N ALA A 91 -5.56 -7.28 7.96
CA ALA A 91 -4.47 -8.03 7.34
C ALA A 91 -4.72 -9.55 7.27
N ILE A 92 -5.18 -10.16 8.38
CA ILE A 92 -5.32 -11.63 8.48
C ILE A 92 -6.30 -12.19 7.43
N PRO A 93 -7.57 -11.74 7.36
CA PRO A 93 -8.51 -12.28 6.38
C PRO A 93 -8.06 -12.01 4.93
N ARG A 94 -7.39 -10.88 4.67
CA ARG A 94 -6.90 -10.56 3.33
C ARG A 94 -5.76 -11.47 2.89
N LEU A 95 -4.78 -11.71 3.76
CA LEU A 95 -3.70 -12.67 3.50
C LEU A 95 -4.24 -14.08 3.29
N GLN A 96 -5.25 -14.49 4.05
CA GLN A 96 -5.92 -15.79 3.86
C GLN A 96 -6.58 -15.89 2.48
N HIS A 97 -7.20 -14.82 1.98
CA HIS A 97 -7.78 -14.77 0.65
C HIS A 97 -6.71 -14.87 -0.44
N LEU A 98 -5.65 -14.05 -0.35
CA LEU A 98 -4.55 -14.00 -1.32
C LEU A 98 -3.84 -15.36 -1.47
N LEU A 99 -3.68 -16.11 -0.38
CA LEU A 99 -3.10 -17.46 -0.41
C LEU A 99 -3.92 -18.49 -1.21
N GLN A 100 -5.19 -18.20 -1.51
CA GLN A 100 -6.05 -19.04 -2.35
C GLN A 100 -5.96 -18.69 -3.83
N ILE A 101 -5.34 -17.56 -4.19
CA ILE A 101 -5.18 -17.11 -5.56
C ILE A 101 -3.91 -17.72 -6.13
N PRO A 102 -3.99 -18.52 -7.21
CA PRO A 102 -2.79 -19.03 -7.88
C PRO A 102 -2.11 -17.90 -8.65
N TYR A 103 -0.83 -17.66 -8.35
CA TYR A 103 0.02 -16.79 -9.16
C TYR A 103 0.55 -17.61 -10.34
N ASN A 104 0.31 -17.14 -11.57
CA ASN A 104 1.01 -17.69 -12.73
C ASN A 104 2.47 -17.24 -12.65
N ASN A 105 3.40 -18.20 -12.53
CA ASN A 105 4.83 -18.00 -12.76
C ASN A 105 5.14 -18.00 -14.26
#